data_AF-A0A939R5Y1-F1
#
_entry.id   AF-A0A939R5Y1-F1
#
_cell.length_a   1.000
_cell.length_b   1.000
_cell.length_c   1.000
_cell.angle_alpha   90.00
_cell.angle_beta   90.00
_cell.angle_gamma   90.00
#
_symmetry.space_group_name_H-M   'P 1'
#
loop_
_entity.id
_entity.type
_entity.pdbx_description
1 polymer ?
#
loop_
_entity_poly.entity_id
_entity_poly.type
_entity_poly.pdbx_seq_one_letter_code
_entity_poly.pdbx_strand_id
1 'polypeptide(L)'
;MNTDNYNPTPTDTSRVELSSELMGLAEMMARNVHEVWSAMRMAQGWTYGPARNDADKKHPCLVPYDELPEEEKVYDRNTSIETLKFIVLNGFEITSKDKTTI
;
A
#
# COMPACT_ATOMS: atom_id res chain seq x y z
N MET A 1 -0.71 27.49 9.55
CA MET A 1 -1.56 26.55 10.32
C MET A 1 -0.65 25.89 11.33
N ASN A 2 -0.96 25.97 12.62
CA ASN A 2 -0.11 25.39 13.66
C ASN A 2 -0.34 23.87 13.71
N THR A 3 0.69 23.08 13.40
CA THR A 3 0.62 21.60 13.37
C THR A 3 0.76 20.97 14.75
N ASP A 4 1.11 21.76 15.76
CA ASP A 4 1.42 21.30 17.12
C ASP A 4 0.23 20.61 17.84
N ASN A 5 -1.00 20.76 17.31
CA ASN A 5 -2.21 20.15 17.85
C ASN A 5 -2.82 19.07 16.92
N TYR A 6 -2.08 18.52 15.96
CA TYR A 6 -2.58 17.41 15.15
C TYR A 6 -2.60 16.11 15.97
N ASN A 7 -3.80 15.59 16.23
CA ASN A 7 -4.00 14.30 16.88
C ASN A 7 -4.79 13.36 15.94
N PRO A 8 -4.14 12.38 15.28
CA PRO A 8 -4.81 11.49 14.34
C PRO A 8 -5.82 10.59 15.06
N THR A 9 -7.07 10.56 14.58
CA THR A 9 -8.13 9.68 15.08
C THR A 9 -8.66 8.81 13.94
N PRO A 10 -7.93 7.74 13.56
CA PRO A 10 -8.38 6.83 12.51
C PRO A 10 -9.69 6.15 12.91
N THR A 11 -10.53 5.82 11.92
CA THR A 11 -11.75 5.04 12.15
C THR A 11 -11.40 3.64 12.65
N ASP A 12 -12.10 3.17 13.67
CA ASP A 12 -11.94 1.81 14.17
C ASP A 12 -12.57 0.80 13.20
N THR A 13 -11.71 0.04 12.55
CA THR A 13 -12.01 -1.02 11.59
C THR A 13 -11.82 -2.42 12.19
N SER A 14 -11.50 -2.52 13.49
CA SER A 14 -11.14 -3.80 14.14
C SER A 14 -12.21 -4.89 14.02
N ARG A 15 -13.48 -4.49 13.94
CA ARG A 15 -14.65 -5.37 13.78
C ARG A 15 -14.89 -5.86 12.35
N VAL A 16 -14.12 -5.37 11.37
CA VAL A 16 -14.30 -5.71 9.96
C VAL A 16 -13.37 -6.86 9.60
N GLU A 17 -13.96 -7.99 9.23
CA GLU A 17 -13.25 -9.13 8.69
C GLU A 17 -13.35 -9.12 7.17
N LEU A 18 -12.19 -9.17 6.49
CA LEU A 18 -12.12 -9.29 5.04
C LEU A 18 -12.19 -10.75 4.63
N SER A 19 -12.87 -11.04 3.51
CA SER A 19 -12.84 -12.37 2.91
C SER A 19 -11.44 -12.72 2.40
N SER A 20 -11.14 -14.01 2.23
CA SER A 20 -9.85 -14.47 1.67
C SER A 20 -9.56 -13.87 0.29
N GLU A 21 -10.61 -13.62 -0.49
CA GLU A 21 -10.51 -12.97 -1.78
C GLU A 21 -10.05 -11.51 -1.66
N LEU A 22 -10.64 -10.76 -0.73
CA LEU A 22 -10.24 -9.38 -0.44
C LEU A 22 -8.85 -9.30 0.19
N MET A 23 -8.45 -10.31 0.97
CA MET A 23 -7.06 -10.44 1.44
C MET A 23 -6.08 -10.65 0.28
N GLY A 24 -6.46 -11.45 -0.72
CA GLY A 24 -5.68 -11.59 -1.97
C GLY A 24 -5.63 -10.29 -2.76
N LEU A 25 -6.75 -9.56 -2.86
CA LEU A 25 -6.80 -8.24 -3.47
C LEU A 25 -5.91 -7.23 -2.74
N ALA A 26 -5.86 -7.26 -1.40
CA ALA A 26 -4.99 -6.38 -0.61
C ALA A 26 -3.51 -6.54 -0.99
N GLU A 27 -3.05 -7.78 -1.23
CA GLU A 27 -1.69 -8.05 -1.67
C GLU A 27 -1.42 -7.52 -3.08
N MET A 28 -2.38 -7.72 -3.99
CA MET A 28 -2.29 -7.18 -5.35
C MET A 28 -2.26 -5.65 -5.33
N MET A 29 -3.04 -5.02 -4.45
CA MET A 29 -3.05 -3.57 -4.24
C MET A 29 -1.70 -3.08 -3.71
N ALA A 30 -1.16 -3.71 -2.66
CA ALA A 30 0.14 -3.36 -2.09
C ALA A 30 1.25 -3.37 -3.15
N ARG A 31 1.34 -4.47 -3.91
CA ARG A 31 2.28 -4.59 -5.03
C ARG A 31 2.08 -3.49 -6.08
N ASN A 32 0.84 -3.24 -6.50
CA ASN A 32 0.60 -2.26 -7.55
C ASN A 32 0.88 -0.82 -7.08
N VAL A 33 0.56 -0.49 -5.81
CA VAL A 33 0.90 0.81 -5.22
C VAL A 33 2.42 1.00 -5.20
N HIS A 34 3.18 -0.03 -4.84
CA HIS A 34 4.63 -0.01 -4.89
C HIS A 34 5.17 0.25 -6.31
N GLU A 35 4.62 -0.43 -7.32
CA GLU A 35 5.00 -0.21 -8.72
C GLU A 35 4.71 1.23 -9.18
N VAL A 36 3.53 1.77 -8.85
CA VAL A 36 3.14 3.15 -9.18
C VAL A 36 4.07 4.15 -8.50
N TRP A 37 4.36 3.97 -7.21
CA TRP A 37 5.30 4.81 -6.47
C TRP A 37 6.71 4.74 -7.07
N SER A 38 7.19 3.53 -7.37
CA SER A 38 8.52 3.29 -7.94
C SER A 38 8.66 3.95 -9.30
N ALA A 39 7.69 3.75 -10.20
CA ALA A 39 7.68 4.36 -11.53
C ALA A 39 7.70 5.90 -11.45
N MET A 40 6.89 6.49 -10.56
CA MET A 40 6.88 7.94 -10.34
C MET A 40 8.23 8.44 -9.82
N ARG A 41 8.85 7.74 -8.86
CA ARG A 41 10.15 8.11 -8.31
C ARG A 41 11.26 7.99 -9.35
N MET A 42 11.29 6.90 -10.12
CA MET A 42 12.26 6.73 -11.20
C MET A 42 12.12 7.81 -12.29
N ALA A 43 10.88 8.18 -12.66
CA ALA A 43 10.63 9.30 -13.58
C ALA A 43 11.13 10.65 -13.03
N GLN A 44 11.17 10.82 -11.71
CA GLN A 44 11.74 11.99 -11.03
C GLN A 44 13.29 11.93 -10.88
N GLY A 45 13.93 10.90 -11.45
CA GLY A 45 15.37 10.67 -11.41
C GLY A 45 15.87 9.96 -10.15
N TRP A 46 14.97 9.35 -9.37
CA TRP A 46 15.40 8.51 -8.25
C TRP A 46 15.90 7.15 -8.74
N THR A 47 16.87 6.60 -8.03
CA THR A 47 17.46 5.29 -8.32
C THR A 47 17.67 4.50 -7.04
N TYR A 48 17.89 3.20 -7.17
CA TYR A 48 18.26 2.37 -6.03
C TYR A 48 19.55 2.87 -5.36
N GLY A 49 19.57 2.80 -4.02
CA GLY A 49 20.78 2.86 -3.21
C GLY A 49 20.54 2.22 -1.83
N PRO A 50 21.58 1.74 -1.14
CA PRO A 50 21.45 0.92 0.07
C PRO A 50 20.83 1.66 1.27
N ALA A 51 20.79 2.98 1.21
CA ALA A 51 20.12 3.84 2.18
C ALA A 51 19.51 5.05 1.47
N ARG A 52 18.53 5.69 2.10
CA ARG A 52 17.89 6.89 1.56
C ARG A 52 18.90 8.04 1.54
N ASN A 53 19.04 8.67 0.37
CA ASN A 53 19.84 9.88 0.18
C ASN A 53 19.12 10.80 -0.80
N ASP A 54 18.54 11.88 -0.29
CA ASP A 54 17.70 12.78 -1.09
C ASP A 54 18.54 13.67 -2.02
N ALA A 55 19.80 13.97 -1.67
CA ALA A 55 20.70 14.77 -2.50
C ALA A 55 21.08 14.03 -3.79
N ASP A 56 21.38 12.74 -3.70
CA ASP A 56 21.70 11.87 -4.84
C ASP A 56 20.47 11.13 -5.40
N LYS A 57 19.28 11.42 -4.86
CA LYS A 57 18.00 10.77 -5.18
C LYS A 57 18.09 9.23 -5.13
N LYS A 58 18.55 8.70 -4.01
CA LYS A 58 18.66 7.26 -3.75
C LYS A 58 17.62 6.80 -2.74
N HIS A 59 16.98 5.66 -3.01
CA HIS A 59 16.05 5.04 -2.06
C HIS A 59 16.23 3.51 -2.03
N PRO A 60 16.24 2.86 -0.85
CA PRO A 60 16.46 1.42 -0.73
C PRO A 60 15.31 0.60 -1.30
N CYS A 61 14.07 1.10 -1.19
CA CYS A 61 12.90 0.40 -1.69
C CYS A 61 12.70 0.47 -3.22
N LEU A 62 13.60 1.10 -3.99
CA LEU A 62 13.48 1.10 -5.47
C LEU A 62 14.00 -0.21 -6.08
N VAL A 63 13.35 -1.30 -5.68
CA VAL A 63 13.56 -2.70 -6.09
C VAL A 63 12.19 -3.31 -6.41
N PRO A 64 12.13 -4.46 -7.11
CA PRO A 64 10.87 -5.19 -7.30
C PRO A 64 10.18 -5.46 -5.97
N TYR A 65 8.84 -5.41 -5.93
CA TYR A 65 8.08 -5.62 -4.70
C TYR A 65 8.47 -6.92 -3.96
N ASP A 66 8.75 -8.01 -4.70
CA ASP A 66 9.15 -9.29 -4.11
C ASP A 66 10.51 -9.26 -3.41
N GLU A 67 11.37 -8.29 -3.73
CA GLU A 67 12.69 -8.10 -3.13
C GLU A 67 12.67 -7.13 -1.94
N LEU A 68 11.52 -6.51 -1.63
CA LEU A 68 11.41 -5.67 -0.45
C LEU A 68 11.63 -6.47 0.84
N PRO A 69 12.20 -5.83 1.88
CA PRO A 69 12.16 -6.36 3.24
C PRO A 69 10.72 -6.68 3.64
N GLU A 70 10.52 -7.76 4.39
CA GLU A 70 9.17 -8.18 4.81
C GLU A 70 8.49 -7.10 5.66
N GLU A 71 9.24 -6.32 6.43
CA GLU A 71 8.71 -5.18 7.20
C GLU A 71 8.06 -4.10 6.32
N GLU A 72 8.66 -3.79 5.16
CA GLU A 72 8.10 -2.83 4.20
C GLU A 72 6.86 -3.41 3.52
N LYS A 73 6.90 -4.70 3.12
CA LYS A 73 5.73 -5.38 2.56
C LYS A 73 4.57 -5.42 3.54
N VAL A 74 4.83 -5.68 4.81
CA VAL A 74 3.81 -5.70 5.86
C VAL A 74 3.18 -4.31 6.01
N TYR A 75 3.98 -3.24 5.94
CA TYR A 75 3.45 -1.87 5.97
C TYR A 75 2.50 -1.59 4.78
N ASP A 76 2.92 -1.91 3.55
CA ASP A 76 2.11 -1.70 2.35
C ASP A 76 0.83 -2.55 2.35
N ARG A 77 0.96 -3.81 2.77
CA ARG A 77 -0.16 -4.75 2.93
C ARG A 77 -1.16 -4.26 3.96
N ASN A 78 -0.69 -3.82 5.13
CA ASN A 78 -1.55 -3.29 6.19
C ASN A 78 -2.30 -2.04 5.72
N THR A 79 -1.63 -1.14 5.00
CA THR A 79 -2.27 0.04 4.41
C THR A 79 -3.40 -0.36 3.45
N SER A 80 -3.16 -1.38 2.62
CA SER A 80 -4.16 -1.92 1.69
C SER A 80 -5.34 -2.60 2.41
N ILE A 81 -5.06 -3.39 3.46
CA ILE A 81 -6.07 -4.04 4.30
C ILE A 81 -6.96 -3.02 4.99
N GLU A 82 -6.37 -2.00 5.63
CA GLU A 82 -7.14 -0.97 6.35
C GLU A 82 -7.99 -0.13 5.38
N THR A 83 -7.49 0.11 4.17
CA THR A 83 -8.27 0.75 3.10
C THR A 83 -9.50 -0.10 2.74
N LEU A 84 -9.34 -1.40 2.51
CA LEU A 84 -10.45 -2.29 2.19
C LEU A 84 -11.44 -2.44 3.34
N LYS A 85 -10.95 -2.56 4.58
CA LYS A 85 -11.82 -2.60 5.76
C LYS A 85 -12.65 -1.32 5.90
N PHE A 86 -12.04 -0.17 5.65
CA PHE A 86 -12.75 1.10 5.68
C PHE A 86 -13.87 1.13 4.62
N ILE A 87 -13.61 0.65 3.40
CA ILE A 87 -14.62 0.57 2.34
C ILE A 87 -15.80 -0.33 2.78
N VAL A 88 -15.51 -1.54 3.28
CA VAL A 88 -16.53 -2.49 3.75
C VAL A 88 -17.32 -1.94 4.94
N LEU A 89 -16.63 -1.30 5.90
CA LEU A 89 -17.26 -0.65 7.06
C LEU A 89 -18.32 0.39 6.66
N ASN A 90 -18.08 1.08 5.54
CA ASN A 90 -18.98 2.11 5.00
C ASN A 90 -20.07 1.53 4.08
N GLY A 91 -20.28 0.21 4.08
CA GLY A 91 -21.41 -0.44 3.40
C GLY A 91 -21.19 -0.72 1.91
N PHE A 92 -19.95 -0.63 1.43
CA PHE A 92 -19.61 -1.03 0.07
C PHE A 92 -19.28 -2.52 0.01
N GLU A 93 -19.66 -3.15 -1.10
CA GLU A 93 -19.36 -4.54 -1.41
C GLU A 93 -18.40 -4.61 -2.61
N ILE A 94 -17.34 -5.41 -2.48
CA ILE A 94 -16.38 -5.68 -3.56
C ILE A 94 -16.40 -7.20 -3.79
N THR A 95 -16.70 -7.60 -5.02
CA THR A 95 -16.71 -8.99 -5.46
C THR A 95 -15.95 -9.14 -6.78
N SER A 96 -15.12 -10.16 -6.92
CA SER A 96 -14.57 -10.55 -8.21
C SER A 96 -15.70 -11.09 -9.06
N LYS A 97 -15.74 -10.65 -10.32
CA LYS A 97 -16.49 -11.38 -11.34
C LYS A 97 -15.76 -12.68 -11.62
N ASP A 98 -16.49 -13.75 -11.93
CA ASP A 98 -15.90 -15.03 -12.30
C ASP A 98 -14.84 -14.83 -13.39
N LYS A 99 -13.65 -15.43 -13.20
CA LYS A 99 -12.51 -15.35 -14.14
C LYS A 99 -12.76 -16.07 -15.47
N THR A 100 -14.00 -16.45 -15.79
CA THR A 100 -14.38 -17.22 -16.99
C THR A 100 -14.64 -16.35 -18.23
N THR A 101 -14.38 -15.04 -18.17
CA THR A 101 -14.52 -14.18 -19.36
C THR A 101 -13.46 -13.09 -19.38
N ILE A 102 -12.21 -13.46 -19.68
CA ILE A 102 -11.30 -12.70 -20.54
C ILE A 102 -10.47 -13.69 -21.34
#